data_AF-A0A1E3YD93-F1
#
_entry.id   AF-A0A1E3YD93-F1
#
_cell.length_a   1.000
_cell.length_b   1.000
_cell.length_c   1.000
_cell.angle_alpha   90.00
_cell.angle_beta   90.00
_cell.angle_gamma   90.00
#
_symmetry.space_group_name_H-M   'P 1'
#
loop_
_entity.id
_entity.type
_entity.pdbx_description
1 polymer ?
#
loop_
_entity_poly.entity_id
_entity_poly.type
_entity_poly.pdbx_seq_one_letter_code
_entity_poly.pdbx_strand_id
1 'polypeptide(L)'
;MRTITTASGTPIELDGDVLAVLEAISRDLMRRHALDYGFEEVAREFQYVIDQLDETDLRTYLKESLFMSFNRFENERMTTLVRRVIRTTESER
;
A
#
# COMPACT_ATOMS: atom_id res chain seq x y z
N MET A 1 -22.30 1.73 -1.01
CA MET A 1 -20.87 1.55 -0.70
C MET A 1 -20.76 1.26 0.79
N ARG A 2 -19.92 0.30 1.17
CA ARG A 2 -19.68 -0.04 2.58
C ARG A 2 -18.65 0.94 3.15
N THR A 3 -18.65 1.12 4.46
CA THR A 3 -17.70 1.97 5.16
C THR A 3 -17.10 1.16 6.30
N ILE A 4 -15.79 1.23 6.45
CA ILE A 4 -15.06 0.65 7.58
C ILE A 4 -14.36 1.77 8.34
N THR A 5 -13.67 1.41 9.43
CA THR A 5 -12.91 2.37 10.22
C THR A 5 -11.50 1.89 10.50
N THR A 6 -10.58 2.83 10.70
CA THR A 6 -9.29 2.55 11.36
C THR A 6 -9.51 2.34 12.86
N ALA A 7 -8.51 1.83 13.58
CA ALA A 7 -8.57 1.69 15.03
C ALA A 7 -8.69 3.04 15.76
N SER A 8 -8.36 4.14 15.07
CA SER A 8 -8.55 5.52 15.58
C SER A 8 -9.91 6.12 15.21
N GLY A 9 -10.78 5.37 14.55
CA GLY A 9 -12.14 5.79 14.18
C GLY A 9 -12.22 6.62 12.90
N THR A 10 -11.15 6.70 12.09
CA THR A 10 -11.19 7.38 10.79
C THR A 10 -12.02 6.53 9.82
N PRO A 11 -13.08 7.09 9.21
CA PRO A 11 -13.89 6.35 8.26
C PRO A 11 -13.15 6.15 6.93
N ILE A 12 -13.35 4.99 6.32
CA ILE A 12 -12.83 4.63 4.99
C ILE A 12 -13.99 4.12 4.15
N GLU A 13 -14.27 4.77 3.04
CA GLU A 13 -15.24 4.27 2.06
C GLU A 13 -14.64 3.13 1.27
N LEU A 14 -15.38 2.03 1.13
CA LEU A 14 -14.96 0.89 0.32
C LEU A 14 -15.46 1.07 -1.12
N ASP A 15 -14.63 1.72 -1.94
CA ASP A 15 -14.86 1.97 -3.37
C ASP A 15 -14.00 1.07 -4.29
N GLY A 16 -13.11 0.28 -3.70
CA GLY A 16 -12.16 -0.58 -4.40
C GLY A 16 -10.78 0.06 -4.59
N ASP A 17 -10.54 1.28 -4.09
CA ASP A 17 -9.22 1.89 -4.10
C ASP A 17 -8.41 1.50 -2.86
N VAL A 18 -7.46 0.57 -3.04
CA VAL A 18 -6.58 0.14 -1.95
C VAL A 18 -5.69 1.27 -1.44
N LEU A 19 -5.39 2.29 -2.26
CA LEU A 19 -4.55 3.41 -1.86
C LEU A 19 -5.26 4.27 -0.80
N ALA A 20 -6.57 4.49 -0.95
CA ALA A 20 -7.37 5.21 0.05
C ALA A 20 -7.31 4.53 1.44
N VAL A 21 -7.34 3.20 1.47
CA VAL A 21 -7.17 2.41 2.70
C VAL A 21 -5.78 2.62 3.30
N LEU A 22 -4.73 2.54 2.48
CA LEU A 22 -3.34 2.73 2.91
C LEU A 22 -3.08 4.15 3.43
N GLU A 23 -3.64 5.16 2.78
CA GLU A 23 -3.51 6.56 3.18
C GLU A 23 -4.18 6.84 4.52
N ALA A 24 -5.37 6.29 4.76
CA ALA A 24 -6.06 6.41 6.03
C ALA A 24 -5.25 5.79 7.17
N ILE A 25 -4.76 4.56 6.98
CA ILE A 25 -3.89 3.87 7.96
C ILE A 25 -2.62 4.67 8.24
N SER A 26 -1.92 5.10 7.19
CA SER A 26 -0.67 5.87 7.28
C SER A 26 -0.87 7.17 8.05
N ARG A 27 -1.92 7.93 7.71
CA ARG A 27 -2.25 9.19 8.39
C ARG A 27 -2.54 8.98 9.87
N ASP A 28 -3.21 7.89 10.22
CA ASP A 28 -3.60 7.59 11.61
C ASP A 28 -2.42 7.16 12.45
N LEU A 29 -1.53 6.34 11.89
CA LEU A 29 -0.29 5.93 12.54
C LEU A 29 0.65 7.14 12.75
N MET A 30 0.78 8.00 11.73
CA MET A 30 1.55 9.25 11.85
C MET A 30 1.00 10.16 12.94
N ARG A 31 -0.33 10.32 13.03
CA ARG A 31 -0.97 11.15 14.07
C ARG A 31 -0.75 10.59 15.48
N ARG A 32 -0.75 9.27 15.66
CA ARG A 32 -0.59 8.63 16.97
C ARG A 32 0.86 8.58 17.44
N HIS A 33 1.80 8.29 16.54
CA HIS A 33 3.17 7.96 16.92
C HIS A 33 4.23 8.93 16.39
N ALA A 34 3.84 10.02 15.71
CA ALA A 34 4.77 11.01 15.16
C ALA A 34 5.93 10.40 14.33
N LEU A 35 5.63 9.33 13.56
CA LEU A 35 6.55 8.49 12.76
C LEU A 35 7.32 7.39 13.51
N ASP A 36 7.10 7.20 14.80
CA ASP A 36 7.76 6.16 15.62
C ASP A 36 6.95 4.85 15.73
N TYR A 37 6.14 4.52 14.72
CA TYR A 37 5.37 3.28 14.70
C TYR A 37 6.19 2.14 14.08
N GLY A 38 6.21 1.00 14.77
CA GLY A 38 6.91 -0.20 14.33
C GLY A 38 6.06 -1.11 13.44
N PHE A 39 6.68 -2.17 12.95
CA PHE A 39 6.03 -3.19 12.12
C PHE A 39 4.79 -3.80 12.78
N GLU A 40 4.85 -4.10 14.09
CA GLU A 40 3.73 -4.71 14.82
C GLU A 40 2.49 -3.81 14.87
N GLU A 41 2.69 -2.50 15.02
CA GLU A 41 1.61 -1.51 15.05
C GLU A 41 0.90 -1.47 13.69
N VAL A 42 1.70 -1.44 12.61
CA VAL A 42 1.21 -1.45 11.23
C VAL A 42 0.43 -2.73 10.95
N ALA A 43 1.00 -3.88 11.32
CA ALA A 43 0.36 -5.19 11.11
C ALA A 43 -0.97 -5.30 11.86
N ARG A 44 -1.03 -4.79 13.10
CA ARG A 44 -2.26 -4.76 13.91
C ARG A 44 -3.33 -3.88 13.27
N GLU A 45 -2.94 -2.72 12.73
CA GLU A 45 -3.86 -1.81 12.05
C GLU A 45 -4.43 -2.44 10.77
N PHE A 46 -3.59 -3.12 9.98
CA PHE A 46 -4.07 -3.87 8.82
C PHE A 46 -5.03 -5.00 9.20
N GLN A 47 -4.71 -5.77 10.24
CA GLN A 47 -5.59 -6.83 10.71
C GLN A 47 -6.96 -6.27 11.14
N TYR A 48 -6.96 -5.16 11.88
CA TYR A 48 -8.19 -4.49 12.30
C TYR A 48 -9.08 -4.07 11.11
N VAL A 49 -8.47 -3.55 10.05
CA VAL A 49 -9.17 -3.19 8.81
C VAL A 49 -9.69 -4.44 8.08
N ILE A 50 -8.85 -5.48 7.95
CA ILE A 50 -9.19 -6.74 7.28
C ILE A 50 -10.38 -7.43 7.95
N ASP A 51 -10.46 -7.42 9.28
CA ASP A 51 -11.53 -8.06 10.05
C ASP A 51 -12.93 -7.43 9.79
N GLN A 52 -12.99 -6.24 9.19
CA GLN A 52 -14.24 -5.55 8.83
C GLN A 52 -14.69 -5.82 7.38
N LEU A 53 -13.81 -6.39 6.56
CA LEU A 53 -14.07 -6.65 5.14
C LEU A 53 -14.89 -7.93 4.96
N ASP A 54 -15.84 -7.91 4.01
CA ASP A 54 -16.45 -9.15 3.55
C ASP A 54 -15.59 -9.86 2.49
N GLU A 55 -16.02 -11.06 2.08
CA GLU A 55 -15.28 -11.86 1.10
C GLU A 55 -15.14 -11.17 -0.28
N THR A 56 -16.10 -10.32 -0.65
CA THR A 56 -16.07 -9.58 -1.93
C THR A 56 -15.08 -8.43 -1.84
N ASP A 57 -15.11 -7.69 -0.74
CA ASP A 57 -14.17 -6.62 -0.43
C ASP A 57 -12.73 -7.20 -0.40
N LEU A 58 -12.52 -8.29 0.33
CA LEU A 58 -11.22 -8.97 0.44
C LEU A 58 -10.66 -9.36 -0.92
N ARG A 59 -11.46 -9.97 -1.79
CA ARG A 59 -11.03 -10.33 -3.15
C ARG A 59 -10.65 -9.10 -3.98
N THR A 60 -11.44 -8.03 -3.85
CA THR A 60 -11.20 -6.77 -4.58
C THR A 60 -9.89 -6.14 -4.16
N TYR A 61 -9.71 -5.91 -2.86
CA TYR A 61 -8.49 -5.27 -2.33
C TYR A 61 -7.25 -6.17 -2.45
N LEU A 62 -7.39 -7.50 -2.39
CA LEU A 62 -6.29 -8.41 -2.68
C LEU A 62 -5.83 -8.27 -4.14
N LYS A 63 -6.77 -8.26 -5.09
CA LYS A 63 -6.45 -8.07 -6.50
C LYS A 63 -5.74 -6.73 -6.74
N GLU A 64 -6.24 -5.64 -6.15
CA GLU A 64 -5.62 -4.31 -6.29
C GLU A 64 -4.23 -4.21 -5.64
N SER A 65 -4.05 -4.77 -4.44
CA SER A 65 -2.73 -4.78 -3.76
C SER A 65 -1.69 -5.59 -4.54
N LEU A 66 -2.08 -6.72 -5.14
CA LEU A 66 -1.22 -7.51 -6.03
C LEU A 66 -0.86 -6.72 -7.29
N PHE A 67 -1.82 -6.01 -7.88
CA PHE A 67 -1.59 -5.18 -9.06
C PHE A 67 -0.61 -4.03 -8.77
N MET A 68 -0.78 -3.32 -7.64
CA MET A 68 0.17 -2.30 -7.20
C MET A 68 1.57 -2.87 -6.98
N SER A 69 1.66 -4.04 -6.33
CA SER A 69 2.94 -4.73 -6.08
C SER A 69 3.63 -5.12 -7.38
N PHE A 70 2.87 -5.63 -8.36
CA PHE A 70 3.37 -5.96 -9.69
C PHE A 70 3.87 -4.74 -10.45
N ASN A 71 3.11 -3.64 -10.45
CA ASN A 71 3.53 -2.38 -11.09
C ASN A 71 4.81 -1.83 -10.46
N ARG A 72 4.95 -1.89 -9.13
CA ARG A 72 6.18 -1.52 -8.44
C ARG A 72 7.36 -2.37 -8.89
N PHE A 73 7.19 -3.70 -8.93
CA PHE A 73 8.22 -4.62 -9.38
C PHE A 73 8.68 -4.32 -10.81
N GLU A 74 7.73 -4.13 -11.74
CA GLU A 74 8.06 -3.82 -13.14
C GLU A 74 8.77 -2.46 -13.28
N ASN A 75 8.38 -1.46 -12.51
CA ASN A 75 9.05 -0.15 -12.49
C ASN A 75 10.49 -0.24 -11.96
N GLU A 76 10.73 -1.01 -10.89
CA GLU A 76 12.07 -1.25 -10.35
C GLU A 76 12.96 -2.03 -11.34
N ARG A 77 12.39 -3.03 -12.02
CA ARG A 77 13.06 -3.78 -13.10
C ARG A 77 13.44 -2.87 -14.26
N MET A 78 12.52 -2.03 -14.73
CA MET A 78 12.75 -1.07 -15.81
C MET A 78 13.86 -0.09 -15.45
N THR A 79 13.81 0.48 -14.24
CA THR A 79 14.82 1.40 -13.72
C THR A 79 16.21 0.76 -13.73
N THR A 80 16.30 -0.52 -13.34
CA THR A 80 17.55 -1.27 -13.36
C THR A 80 18.09 -1.46 -14.78
N LEU A 81 17.22 -1.78 -15.73
CA LEU A 81 17.60 -1.92 -17.14
C LEU A 81 18.09 -0.59 -17.74
N VAL A 82 17.38 0.51 -17.50
CA VAL A 82 17.78 1.85 -17.96
C VAL A 82 19.15 2.22 -17.41
N ARG A 83 19.40 2.00 -16.11
CA ARG A 83 20.71 2.25 -15.49
C ARG A 83 21.82 1.41 -16.12
N ARG A 84 21.53 0.17 -16.52
CA ARG A 84 22.51 -0.69 -17.21
C ARG A 84 22.84 -0.14 -18.59
N VAL A 85 21.84 0.23 -19.39
CA VAL A 85 22.04 0.79 -20.73
C VAL A 85 22.87 2.06 -20.69
N ILE A 86 22.55 2.99 -19.77
CA ILE A 86 23.30 4.24 -19.61
C ILE A 86 24.78 3.95 -19.32
N ARG A 87 25.08 3.04 -18.39
CA ARG A 87 26.46 2.65 -18.05
C ARG A 87 27.21 2.05 -19.24
N THR A 88 26.54 1.22 -20.05
CA THR A 88 27.16 0.66 -21.26
C THR A 88 27.49 1.76 -22.26
N THR A 89 26.56 2.68 -22.52
CA THR A 89 26.77 3.78 -23.47
C THR A 89 27.84 4.77 -23.00
N GLU A 90 27.96 5.01 -21.68
CA GLU A 90 29.03 5.82 -21.11
C GLU A 90 30.40 5.13 -21.19
N SER A 91 30.45 3.80 -21.08
CA SER A 91 31.70 3.02 -21.21
C SER A 91 32.18 2.87 -22.66
N GLU A 92 31.31 3.11 -23.63
CA GLU A 92 31.63 3.06 -25.08
C GLU A 92 32.05 4.43 -25.65
N ARG A 93 32.00 5.50 -24.84
CA ARG A 93 32.47 6.86 -25.17
C ARG A 93 33.83 7.16 -24.57
#